data_AF-A0A7R9Y914-F1
#
_entry.id   AF-A0A7R9Y914-F1
#
_cell.length_a   1.000
_cell.length_b   1.000
_cell.length_c   1.000
_cell.angle_alpha   90.00
_cell.angle_beta   90.00
_cell.angle_gamma   90.00
#
_symmetry.space_group_name_H-M   'P 1'
#
loop_
_entity.id
_entity.type
_entity.pdbx_description
1 polymer ?
#
loop_
_entity_poly.entity_id
_entity_poly.type
_entity_poly.pdbx_seq_one_letter_code
_entity_poly.pdbx_strand_id
1 'polypeptide(L)'
;GYGGDGGAGVSETGTVTDGGVAYGTRNAYALCGSGGGDSALPGDLGGSGGGTVYICSLAQLQISANISANGAPGNSSAGGGSGGSIALVGPKISGAGGALHADGGRGGHADGAGAVPSFGGGGAGGRILLRIDSSSSSNAVEYTPSKISISGALSGEQGSSEELGKGESGTILFPSCPPGFGNQLSEPYAFCELCGAGRYSESLDAAECSYCSNAPTHSSYTGTGQVSNACPYSCNVGFSPPDCKKPLDSILDSIGGWYVLVILIVAFLAFFLLVVAMWRHYLQKRRQAYAKDYYLDESTVFNH
;
A
#
# COMPACT_ATOMS: atom_id res chain seq x y z
N GLY A 1 11.06 -14.73 -20.77
CA GLY A 1 9.83 -15.52 -20.84
C GLY A 1 8.64 -14.63 -21.13
N TYR A 2 7.43 -15.17 -21.22
CA TYR A 2 6.23 -14.33 -21.22
C TYR A 2 5.90 -13.92 -19.78
N GLY A 3 5.58 -12.65 -19.56
CA GLY A 3 5.29 -12.08 -18.24
C GLY A 3 6.51 -11.64 -17.40
N GLY A 4 7.72 -12.10 -17.75
CA GLY A 4 8.98 -11.64 -17.16
C GLY A 4 10.21 -12.39 -17.72
N ASP A 5 11.41 -12.08 -17.21
CA ASP A 5 12.64 -12.81 -17.53
C ASP A 5 12.62 -14.23 -16.94
N GLY A 6 13.11 -15.20 -17.71
CA GLY A 6 13.30 -16.57 -17.24
C GLY A 6 14.48 -16.64 -16.26
N GLY A 7 14.46 -17.62 -15.39
CA GLY A 7 15.55 -17.86 -14.46
C GLY A 7 16.80 -18.38 -15.17
N ALA A 8 17.96 -18.06 -14.61
CA ALA A 8 19.24 -18.57 -15.07
C ALA A 8 19.41 -20.06 -14.76
N GLY A 9 20.06 -20.80 -15.64
CA GLY A 9 20.50 -22.18 -15.35
C GLY A 9 21.82 -22.16 -14.59
N VAL A 10 22.00 -23.08 -13.64
CA VAL A 10 23.18 -23.12 -12.76
C VAL A 10 23.78 -24.51 -12.76
N SER A 11 25.11 -24.61 -12.75
CA SER A 11 25.83 -25.86 -12.49
C SER A 11 26.40 -25.89 -11.07
N GLU A 12 26.69 -27.09 -10.55
CA GLU A 12 27.37 -27.22 -9.24
C GLU A 12 28.74 -26.53 -9.19
N THR A 13 29.39 -26.29 -10.33
CA THR A 13 30.64 -25.52 -10.43
C THR A 13 30.44 -24.01 -10.36
N GLY A 14 29.20 -23.54 -10.16
CA GLY A 14 28.84 -22.12 -10.11
C GLY A 14 28.79 -21.44 -11.48
N THR A 15 28.77 -22.20 -12.57
CA THR A 15 28.61 -21.64 -13.91
C THR A 15 27.14 -21.27 -14.10
N VAL A 16 26.89 -20.01 -14.48
CA VAL A 16 25.55 -19.46 -14.68
C VAL A 16 25.33 -19.27 -16.18
N THR A 17 24.21 -19.77 -16.68
CA THR A 17 23.72 -19.53 -18.04
C THR A 17 22.55 -18.57 -17.99
N ASP A 18 22.55 -17.58 -18.88
CA ASP A 18 21.49 -16.56 -18.88
C ASP A 18 20.11 -17.19 -19.10
N GLY A 19 19.13 -16.67 -18.36
CA GLY A 19 17.74 -17.03 -18.55
C GLY A 19 17.15 -16.43 -19.82
N GLY A 20 15.99 -16.95 -20.24
CA GLY A 20 15.31 -16.43 -21.43
C GLY A 20 14.73 -15.04 -21.22
N VAL A 21 15.12 -14.07 -22.05
CA VAL A 21 14.64 -12.67 -21.99
C VAL A 21 13.12 -12.55 -22.11
N ALA A 22 12.56 -11.54 -21.46
CA ALA A 22 11.15 -11.19 -21.53
C ALA A 22 10.73 -10.83 -22.96
N TYR A 23 9.53 -11.23 -23.34
CA TYR A 23 8.96 -10.83 -24.63
C TYR A 23 7.48 -10.48 -24.52
N GLY A 24 6.94 -9.94 -25.62
CA GLY A 24 5.60 -9.39 -25.69
C GLY A 24 5.54 -8.00 -25.07
N THR A 25 4.32 -7.48 -24.93
CA THR A 25 4.08 -6.20 -24.27
C THR A 25 3.14 -6.40 -23.09
N ARG A 26 3.18 -5.50 -22.11
CA ARG A 26 2.28 -5.56 -20.94
C ARG A 26 0.79 -5.48 -21.33
N ASN A 27 0.51 -4.93 -22.51
CA ASN A 27 -0.83 -4.78 -23.07
C ASN A 27 -1.19 -5.89 -24.07
N ALA A 28 -0.33 -6.88 -24.29
CA ALA A 28 -0.69 -8.03 -25.11
C ALA A 28 -1.52 -9.00 -24.26
N TYR A 29 -2.78 -9.21 -24.63
CA TYR A 29 -3.77 -9.88 -23.78
C TYR A 29 -3.95 -11.38 -24.05
N ALA A 30 -3.32 -11.88 -25.11
CA ALA A 30 -3.58 -13.20 -25.66
C ALA A 30 -2.33 -13.80 -26.33
N LEU A 31 -1.18 -13.74 -25.64
CA LEU A 31 0.04 -14.40 -26.09
C LEU A 31 0.29 -15.66 -25.26
N CYS A 32 0.78 -16.70 -25.92
CA CYS A 32 1.26 -17.90 -25.27
C CYS A 32 2.54 -17.60 -24.47
N GLY A 33 2.88 -18.48 -23.54
CA GLY A 33 4.19 -18.56 -22.93
C GLY A 33 5.23 -19.09 -23.92
N SER A 34 6.49 -18.71 -23.73
CA SER A 34 7.61 -19.36 -24.44
C SER A 34 7.98 -20.69 -23.79
N GLY A 35 8.49 -21.61 -24.60
CA GLY A 35 9.18 -22.80 -24.11
C GLY A 35 10.50 -22.47 -23.40
N GLY A 36 10.96 -23.40 -22.57
CA GLY A 36 12.27 -23.35 -21.93
C GLY A 36 13.39 -23.67 -22.91
N GLY A 37 14.58 -23.12 -22.67
CA GLY A 37 15.78 -23.45 -23.44
C GLY A 37 16.33 -24.84 -23.07
N ASP A 38 17.04 -25.46 -24.00
CA ASP A 38 17.75 -26.73 -23.79
C ASP A 38 19.20 -26.62 -24.30
N SER A 39 20.13 -27.22 -23.57
CA SER A 39 21.54 -27.33 -23.94
C SER A 39 21.78 -28.59 -24.78
N ALA A 40 21.33 -28.52 -26.04
CA ALA A 40 21.83 -29.32 -27.17
C ALA A 40 21.65 -30.86 -27.14
N LEU A 41 20.71 -31.41 -26.37
CA LEU A 41 20.32 -32.82 -26.52
C LEU A 41 19.25 -32.98 -27.64
N PRO A 42 19.21 -34.10 -28.38
CA PRO A 42 18.14 -34.37 -29.32
C PRO A 42 16.83 -34.65 -28.57
N GLY A 43 15.90 -33.70 -28.62
CA GLY A 43 14.57 -33.81 -28.01
C GLY A 43 14.18 -32.47 -27.39
N ASP A 44 12.92 -32.06 -27.52
CA ASP A 44 12.42 -30.84 -26.88
C ASP A 44 12.32 -31.06 -25.36
N LEU A 45 13.45 -31.03 -24.64
CA LEU A 45 13.51 -31.24 -23.19
C LEU A 45 13.10 -29.99 -22.41
N GLY A 46 13.11 -28.83 -23.05
CA GLY A 46 12.60 -27.58 -22.50
C GLY A 46 11.11 -27.67 -22.18
N GLY A 47 10.71 -27.10 -21.05
CA GLY A 47 9.31 -27.07 -20.66
C GLY A 47 8.48 -26.27 -21.66
N SER A 48 7.35 -26.81 -22.11
CA SER A 48 6.43 -26.06 -22.98
C SER A 48 5.87 -24.81 -22.29
N GLY A 49 5.71 -23.72 -23.05
CA GLY A 49 5.09 -22.51 -22.53
C GLY A 49 3.59 -22.66 -22.32
N GLY A 50 3.03 -21.91 -21.38
CA GLY A 50 1.61 -21.92 -21.08
C GLY A 50 0.75 -21.42 -22.26
N GLY A 51 -0.48 -21.92 -22.36
CA GLY A 51 -1.42 -21.52 -23.41
C GLY A 51 -2.04 -20.12 -23.18
N THR A 52 -2.97 -19.75 -24.06
CA THR A 52 -3.81 -18.56 -23.87
C THR A 52 -5.24 -18.98 -23.53
N VAL A 53 -5.79 -18.41 -22.47
CA VAL A 53 -7.22 -18.53 -22.12
C VAL A 53 -7.85 -17.15 -22.26
N TYR A 54 -8.70 -16.98 -23.27
CA TYR A 54 -9.44 -15.73 -23.51
C TYR A 54 -10.93 -15.99 -23.37
N ILE A 55 -11.56 -15.42 -22.33
CA ILE A 55 -12.98 -15.55 -22.06
C ILE A 55 -13.63 -14.18 -22.18
N CYS A 56 -14.60 -14.06 -23.09
CA CYS A 56 -15.34 -12.84 -23.34
C CYS A 56 -16.84 -13.10 -23.24
N SER A 57 -17.56 -12.22 -22.54
CA SER A 57 -19.02 -12.25 -22.47
C SER A 57 -19.61 -10.88 -22.82
N LEU A 58 -20.73 -10.89 -23.54
CA LEU A 58 -21.46 -9.68 -23.91
C LEU A 58 -22.42 -9.19 -22.82
N ALA A 59 -22.67 -9.98 -21.77
CA ALA A 59 -23.66 -9.66 -20.74
C ALA A 59 -23.11 -9.85 -19.31
N GLN A 60 -22.71 -11.07 -18.97
CA GLN A 60 -22.12 -11.37 -17.67
C GLN A 60 -21.17 -12.56 -17.79
N LEU A 61 -20.03 -12.47 -17.12
CA LEU A 61 -19.08 -13.54 -16.96
C LEU A 61 -19.11 -14.02 -15.51
N GLN A 62 -19.67 -15.20 -15.25
CA GLN A 62 -19.69 -15.82 -13.93
C GLN A 62 -18.60 -16.91 -13.84
N ILE A 63 -17.65 -16.75 -12.93
CA ILE A 63 -16.47 -17.62 -12.81
C ILE A 63 -16.42 -18.24 -11.41
N SER A 64 -16.54 -19.56 -11.36
CA SER A 64 -16.32 -20.37 -10.15
C SER A 64 -15.50 -21.61 -10.52
N ALA A 65 -14.37 -21.38 -11.19
CA ALA A 65 -13.54 -22.42 -11.77
C ALA A 65 -12.05 -22.12 -11.60
N ASN A 66 -11.23 -23.17 -11.68
CA ASN A 66 -9.78 -23.03 -11.79
C ASN A 66 -9.42 -22.83 -13.26
N ILE A 67 -8.78 -21.71 -13.58
CA ILE A 67 -8.29 -21.38 -14.91
C ILE A 67 -6.77 -21.36 -14.84
N SER A 68 -6.13 -22.20 -15.65
CA SER A 68 -4.67 -22.30 -15.69
C SER A 68 -4.14 -22.09 -17.09
N ALA A 69 -3.07 -21.30 -17.17
CA ALA A 69 -2.20 -21.09 -18.31
C ALA A 69 -0.74 -21.33 -17.88
N ASN A 70 -0.49 -22.32 -17.02
CA ASN A 70 0.83 -22.56 -16.47
C ASN A 70 1.81 -23.07 -17.55
N GLY A 71 3.08 -22.70 -17.40
CA GLY A 71 4.18 -23.32 -18.13
C GLY A 71 4.46 -24.73 -17.59
N ALA A 72 4.92 -25.62 -18.47
CA ALA A 72 5.33 -26.96 -18.11
C ALA A 72 6.77 -26.98 -17.55
N PRO A 73 7.09 -27.93 -16.66
CA PRO A 73 8.46 -28.11 -16.18
C PRO A 73 9.40 -28.55 -17.32
N GLY A 74 10.68 -28.18 -17.20
CA GLY A 74 11.75 -28.72 -18.04
C GLY A 74 12.18 -30.11 -17.58
N ASN A 75 12.76 -30.88 -18.50
CA ASN A 75 13.34 -32.20 -18.24
C ASN A 75 14.87 -32.14 -18.26
N SER A 76 15.53 -33.05 -17.54
CA SER A 76 17.00 -33.10 -17.48
C SER A 76 17.59 -31.73 -17.13
N SER A 77 18.56 -31.19 -17.86
CA SER A 77 19.14 -29.87 -17.55
C SER A 77 18.38 -28.70 -18.17
N ALA A 78 17.22 -28.93 -18.77
CA ALA A 78 16.51 -27.92 -19.57
C ALA A 78 15.69 -26.95 -18.71
N GLY A 79 15.50 -25.73 -19.23
CA GLY A 79 14.72 -24.69 -18.59
C GLY A 79 13.22 -25.00 -18.55
N GLY A 80 12.53 -24.41 -17.58
CA GLY A 80 11.08 -24.46 -17.49
C GLY A 80 10.38 -23.52 -18.47
N GLY A 81 9.18 -23.87 -18.92
CA GLY A 81 8.36 -23.02 -19.78
C GLY A 81 7.76 -21.86 -19.00
N SER A 82 7.59 -20.70 -19.64
CA SER A 82 6.93 -19.57 -18.99
C SER A 82 5.40 -19.74 -18.95
N GLY A 83 4.75 -19.11 -17.97
CA GLY A 83 3.29 -19.00 -17.92
C GLY A 83 2.74 -18.25 -19.14
N GLY A 84 1.51 -18.55 -19.52
CA GLY A 84 0.80 -17.96 -20.65
C GLY A 84 -0.08 -16.77 -20.25
N SER A 85 -1.21 -16.58 -20.95
CA SER A 85 -2.14 -15.48 -20.65
C SER A 85 -3.52 -15.98 -20.26
N ILE A 86 -4.12 -15.30 -19.27
CA ILE A 86 -5.54 -15.41 -18.94
C ILE A 86 -6.15 -14.02 -19.10
N ALA A 87 -7.18 -13.90 -19.94
CA ALA A 87 -7.92 -12.67 -20.14
C ALA A 87 -9.41 -12.90 -19.89
N LEU A 88 -9.95 -12.17 -18.92
CA LEU A 88 -11.36 -12.18 -18.55
C LEU A 88 -11.97 -10.84 -18.92
N VAL A 89 -12.93 -10.87 -19.85
CA VAL A 89 -13.49 -9.67 -20.47
C VAL A 89 -15.01 -9.73 -20.42
N GLY A 90 -15.62 -8.66 -19.91
CA GLY A 90 -17.06 -8.51 -20.00
C GLY A 90 -17.56 -7.25 -19.32
N PRO A 91 -18.83 -6.86 -19.53
CA PRO A 91 -19.41 -5.70 -18.87
C PRO A 91 -19.71 -5.95 -17.39
N LYS A 92 -19.83 -7.22 -16.97
CA LYS A 92 -19.91 -7.66 -15.58
C LYS A 92 -19.13 -8.95 -15.37
N ILE A 93 -18.23 -8.99 -14.40
CA ILE A 93 -17.48 -10.19 -13.98
C ILE A 93 -17.85 -10.50 -12.54
N SER A 94 -18.29 -11.73 -12.28
CA SER A 94 -18.74 -12.14 -10.96
C SER A 94 -18.32 -13.57 -10.65
N GLY A 95 -18.32 -13.93 -9.38
CA GLY A 95 -18.12 -15.29 -8.93
C GLY A 95 -17.21 -15.37 -7.72
N ALA A 96 -17.27 -16.50 -7.04
CA ALA A 96 -16.49 -16.74 -5.83
C ALA A 96 -15.73 -18.05 -5.96
N GLY A 97 -14.56 -18.07 -5.31
CA GLY A 97 -13.65 -19.21 -5.35
C GLY A 97 -13.06 -19.44 -6.73
N GLY A 98 -12.47 -20.63 -6.90
CA GLY A 98 -11.65 -20.91 -8.07
C GLY A 98 -10.34 -20.12 -8.06
N ALA A 99 -9.36 -20.57 -8.84
CA ALA A 99 -8.05 -19.97 -8.88
C ALA A 99 -7.62 -19.62 -10.30
N LEU A 100 -6.91 -18.50 -10.44
CA LEU A 100 -6.29 -18.09 -11.70
C LEU A 100 -4.79 -18.35 -11.61
N HIS A 101 -4.26 -19.20 -12.49
CA HIS A 101 -2.86 -19.58 -12.49
C HIS A 101 -2.23 -19.31 -13.85
N ALA A 102 -1.21 -18.48 -13.89
CA ALA A 102 -0.31 -18.35 -15.01
C ALA A 102 1.12 -18.44 -14.48
N ASP A 103 1.42 -19.53 -13.77
CA ASP A 103 2.73 -19.75 -13.17
C ASP A 103 3.74 -20.26 -14.21
N GLY A 104 5.02 -19.98 -13.97
CA GLY A 104 6.11 -20.61 -14.71
C GLY A 104 6.25 -22.09 -14.38
N GLY A 105 6.90 -22.85 -15.26
CA GLY A 105 7.30 -24.23 -15.03
C GLY A 105 8.66 -24.33 -14.37
N ARG A 106 8.86 -25.33 -13.50
CA ARG A 106 10.15 -25.54 -12.83
C ARG A 106 11.24 -25.93 -13.84
N GLY A 107 12.46 -25.47 -13.61
CA GLY A 107 13.62 -25.99 -14.34
C GLY A 107 13.84 -27.48 -14.08
N GLY A 108 14.47 -28.16 -15.03
CA GLY A 108 14.83 -29.57 -14.89
C GLY A 108 16.09 -29.77 -14.04
N HIS A 109 16.27 -31.01 -13.57
CA HIS A 109 17.50 -31.51 -13.01
C HIS A 109 18.03 -32.73 -13.77
N ALA A 110 19.34 -32.80 -14.01
CA ALA A 110 20.01 -34.00 -14.52
C ALA A 110 21.06 -34.54 -13.54
N ASP A 111 20.92 -35.80 -13.16
CA ASP A 111 21.83 -36.59 -12.34
C ASP A 111 22.54 -37.67 -13.19
N GLY A 112 23.51 -37.24 -14.00
CA GLY A 112 24.32 -38.15 -14.81
C GLY A 112 25.54 -38.69 -14.06
N ALA A 113 25.73 -40.01 -14.01
CA ALA A 113 26.95 -40.64 -13.50
C ALA A 113 28.18 -40.17 -14.32
N GLY A 114 28.95 -39.23 -13.77
CA GLY A 114 30.18 -38.69 -14.36
C GLY A 114 30.06 -37.32 -15.03
N ALA A 115 28.88 -36.69 -15.04
CA ALA A 115 28.69 -35.30 -15.47
C ALA A 115 28.52 -34.38 -14.25
N VAL A 116 28.99 -33.14 -14.33
CA VAL A 116 28.72 -32.12 -13.30
C VAL A 116 27.21 -31.85 -13.29
N PRO A 117 26.52 -32.00 -12.14
CA PRO A 117 25.09 -31.74 -12.06
C PRO A 117 24.78 -30.32 -12.55
N SER A 118 23.77 -30.23 -13.42
CA SER A 118 23.33 -29.00 -14.05
C SER A 118 21.82 -28.86 -13.86
N PHE A 119 21.40 -27.64 -13.56
CA PHE A 119 20.03 -27.30 -13.22
C PHE A 119 19.51 -26.29 -14.23
N GLY A 120 18.40 -26.63 -14.87
CA GLY A 120 17.69 -25.69 -15.72
C GLY A 120 17.13 -24.54 -14.88
N GLY A 121 17.11 -23.35 -15.48
CA GLY A 121 16.44 -22.19 -14.89
C GLY A 121 14.92 -22.34 -14.90
N GLY A 122 14.24 -21.73 -13.94
CA GLY A 122 12.78 -21.74 -13.88
C GLY A 122 12.13 -20.81 -14.90
N GLY A 123 10.92 -21.17 -15.36
CA GLY A 123 10.13 -20.34 -16.25
C GLY A 123 9.59 -19.10 -15.54
N ALA A 124 9.44 -17.99 -16.29
CA ALA A 124 8.76 -16.79 -15.79
C ALA A 124 7.25 -17.03 -15.60
N GLY A 125 6.62 -16.28 -14.69
CA GLY A 125 5.17 -16.22 -14.58
C GLY A 125 4.55 -15.45 -15.73
N GLY A 126 3.30 -15.74 -16.08
CA GLY A 126 2.54 -15.22 -17.20
C GLY A 126 1.76 -13.94 -16.90
N ARG A 127 0.68 -13.69 -17.66
CA ARG A 127 -0.12 -12.46 -17.51
C ARG A 127 -1.58 -12.76 -17.26
N ILE A 128 -2.17 -12.06 -16.30
CA ILE A 128 -3.60 -12.14 -16.01
C ILE A 128 -4.21 -10.76 -16.23
N LEU A 129 -5.25 -10.69 -17.06
CA LEU A 129 -6.00 -9.48 -17.37
C LEU A 129 -7.44 -9.65 -16.91
N LEU A 130 -7.94 -8.66 -16.18
CA LEU A 130 -9.37 -8.47 -15.98
C LEU A 130 -9.76 -7.12 -16.60
N ARG A 131 -10.69 -7.14 -17.55
CA ARG A 131 -11.19 -5.94 -18.23
C ARG A 131 -12.70 -5.86 -18.11
N ILE A 132 -13.16 -4.71 -17.63
CA ILE A 132 -14.57 -4.35 -17.58
C ILE A 132 -14.89 -3.46 -18.77
N ASP A 133 -15.93 -3.80 -19.52
CA ASP A 133 -16.33 -3.05 -20.73
C ASP A 133 -17.48 -2.06 -20.46
N SER A 134 -17.97 -1.98 -19.22
CA SER A 134 -19.03 -1.08 -18.80
C SER A 134 -18.47 0.12 -18.02
N SER A 135 -18.95 1.31 -18.37
CA SER A 135 -18.42 2.59 -17.87
C SER A 135 -19.03 3.10 -16.56
N SER A 136 -19.91 2.34 -15.88
CA SER A 136 -20.73 2.98 -14.82
C SER A 136 -21.46 2.09 -13.82
N SER A 137 -21.27 0.77 -13.75
CA SER A 137 -21.94 -0.02 -12.70
C SER A 137 -21.05 -0.22 -11.49
N SER A 138 -21.49 0.29 -10.34
CA SER A 138 -20.92 0.05 -9.00
C SER A 138 -20.83 -1.44 -8.61
N ASN A 139 -21.42 -2.34 -9.41
CA ASN A 139 -21.37 -3.80 -9.23
C ASN A 139 -20.79 -4.51 -10.47
N ALA A 140 -19.91 -3.84 -11.23
CA ALA A 140 -19.31 -4.41 -12.44
C ALA A 140 -18.39 -5.60 -12.14
N VAL A 141 -17.74 -5.60 -10.98
CA VAL A 141 -16.90 -6.72 -10.53
C VAL A 141 -17.31 -7.15 -9.14
N GLU A 142 -17.71 -8.41 -9.05
CA GLU A 142 -18.01 -9.15 -7.82
C GLU A 142 -17.28 -10.49 -7.91
N TYR A 143 -15.96 -10.43 -8.15
CA TYR A 143 -15.13 -11.59 -8.38
C TYR A 143 -14.09 -11.73 -7.28
N THR A 144 -14.21 -12.81 -6.50
CA THR A 144 -13.33 -13.13 -5.37
C THR A 144 -12.67 -14.49 -5.59
N PRO A 145 -11.58 -14.55 -6.38
CA PRO A 145 -10.83 -15.79 -6.55
C PRO A 145 -10.23 -16.25 -5.22
N SER A 146 -10.13 -17.57 -5.02
CA SER A 146 -9.46 -18.12 -3.83
C SER A 146 -7.94 -17.97 -3.89
N LYS A 147 -7.38 -17.85 -5.10
CA LYS A 147 -5.95 -17.60 -5.34
C LYS A 147 -5.74 -17.04 -6.73
N ILE A 148 -4.82 -16.08 -6.85
CA ILE A 148 -4.24 -15.68 -8.14
C ILE A 148 -2.74 -15.98 -8.06
N SER A 149 -2.19 -16.61 -9.08
CA SER A 149 -0.79 -17.02 -9.08
C SER A 149 -0.18 -16.72 -10.43
N ILE A 150 0.87 -15.90 -10.41
CA ILE A 150 1.67 -15.49 -11.56
C ILE A 150 3.15 -15.63 -11.21
N SER A 151 3.50 -16.60 -10.39
CA SER A 151 4.87 -16.73 -9.91
C SER A 151 5.77 -17.26 -11.02
N GLY A 152 6.96 -16.69 -11.14
CA GLY A 152 8.04 -17.42 -11.78
C GLY A 152 8.43 -18.63 -10.93
N ALA A 153 8.85 -19.69 -11.59
CA ALA A 153 9.20 -20.95 -10.95
C ALA A 153 10.68 -20.99 -10.59
N LEU A 154 11.01 -21.91 -9.68
CA LEU A 154 12.38 -22.18 -9.26
C LEU A 154 13.15 -22.96 -10.35
N SER A 155 14.47 -22.93 -10.22
CA SER A 155 15.36 -23.85 -10.94
C SER A 155 15.10 -25.31 -10.54
N GLY A 156 15.72 -26.24 -11.27
CA GLY A 156 15.70 -27.65 -10.93
C GLY A 156 16.54 -28.03 -9.71
N GLU A 157 17.31 -27.09 -9.16
CA GLU A 157 18.19 -27.33 -8.02
C GLU A 157 17.40 -27.77 -6.78
N GLN A 158 17.97 -28.71 -6.02
CA GLN A 158 17.41 -29.19 -4.76
C GLN A 158 18.25 -28.64 -3.61
N GLY A 159 17.64 -27.81 -2.74
CA GLY A 159 18.26 -27.37 -1.48
C GLY A 159 19.09 -26.08 -1.52
N SER A 160 19.14 -25.36 -2.65
CA SER A 160 19.72 -24.01 -2.70
C SER A 160 18.69 -22.93 -2.34
N SER A 161 19.17 -21.71 -2.07
CA SER A 161 18.33 -20.55 -1.76
C SER A 161 17.23 -20.38 -2.81
N GLU A 162 15.98 -20.20 -2.36
CA GLU A 162 14.73 -20.15 -3.16
C GLU A 162 14.67 -19.06 -4.26
N GLU A 163 15.77 -18.39 -4.57
CA GLU A 163 15.85 -17.36 -5.62
C GLU A 163 16.86 -17.69 -6.73
N LEU A 164 17.74 -18.69 -6.54
CA LEU A 164 18.77 -18.99 -7.52
C LEU A 164 18.16 -19.65 -8.76
N GLY A 165 18.25 -18.94 -9.90
CA GLY A 165 17.66 -19.39 -11.16
C GLY A 165 16.13 -19.39 -11.15
N LYS A 166 15.50 -18.60 -10.26
CA LYS A 166 14.05 -18.38 -10.26
C LYS A 166 13.65 -17.44 -11.40
N GLY A 167 12.59 -17.78 -12.12
CA GLY A 167 11.98 -16.87 -13.10
C GLY A 167 11.30 -15.67 -12.44
N GLU A 168 11.19 -14.57 -13.17
CA GLU A 168 10.44 -13.41 -12.67
C GLU A 168 8.94 -13.71 -12.54
N SER A 169 8.31 -13.05 -11.58
CA SER A 169 6.86 -13.04 -11.48
C SER A 169 6.25 -12.27 -12.65
N GLY A 170 5.08 -12.72 -13.06
CA GLY A 170 4.31 -12.17 -14.15
C GLY A 170 3.66 -10.82 -13.83
N THR A 171 2.62 -10.47 -14.59
CA THR A 171 1.89 -9.23 -14.38
C THR A 171 0.38 -9.45 -14.34
N ILE A 172 -0.26 -8.86 -13.33
CA ILE A 172 -1.72 -8.70 -13.30
C ILE A 172 -2.04 -7.31 -13.85
N LEU A 173 -2.96 -7.24 -14.81
CA LEU A 173 -3.58 -6.01 -15.27
C LEU A 173 -4.99 -5.93 -14.68
N PHE A 174 -5.12 -5.03 -13.72
CA PHE A 174 -6.35 -4.79 -12.98
C PHE A 174 -7.36 -3.99 -13.82
N PRO A 175 -8.67 -4.19 -13.59
CA PRO A 175 -9.69 -3.45 -14.28
C PRO A 175 -9.75 -2.01 -13.76
N SER A 176 -10.25 -1.09 -14.59
CA SER A 176 -10.59 0.26 -14.15
C SER A 176 -11.89 0.24 -13.36
N CYS A 177 -11.84 0.68 -12.11
CA CYS A 177 -12.94 0.66 -11.16
C CYS A 177 -13.65 2.02 -11.12
N PRO A 178 -14.98 2.05 -10.95
CA PRO A 178 -15.72 3.31 -10.83
C PRO A 178 -15.32 4.07 -9.54
N PRO A 179 -15.59 5.40 -9.48
CA PRO A 179 -15.31 6.19 -8.28
C PRO A 179 -15.92 5.57 -7.01
N GLY A 180 -15.18 5.62 -5.91
CA GLY A 180 -15.52 4.97 -4.64
C GLY A 180 -15.12 3.50 -4.53
N PHE A 181 -14.55 2.93 -5.60
CA PHE A 181 -14.00 1.59 -5.62
C PHE A 181 -12.51 1.63 -6.01
N GLY A 182 -11.75 0.66 -5.54
CA GLY A 182 -10.33 0.50 -5.86
C GLY A 182 -9.92 -0.96 -5.90
N ASN A 183 -8.78 -1.23 -6.53
CA ASN A 183 -8.18 -2.56 -6.52
C ASN A 183 -7.33 -2.76 -5.26
N GLN A 184 -7.05 -4.02 -4.92
CA GLN A 184 -6.00 -4.38 -3.97
C GLN A 184 -4.84 -5.01 -4.77
N LEU A 185 -3.73 -4.27 -4.90
CA LEU A 185 -2.60 -4.65 -5.76
C LEU A 185 -1.59 -5.57 -5.05
N SER A 186 -1.89 -5.97 -3.81
CA SER A 186 -1.10 -6.91 -3.01
C SER A 186 -1.97 -8.06 -2.50
N GLU A 187 -1.40 -9.26 -2.38
CA GLU A 187 -2.12 -10.43 -1.89
C GLU A 187 -2.76 -10.20 -0.50
N PRO A 188 -4.03 -10.61 -0.28
CA PRO A 188 -4.94 -11.23 -1.25
C PRO A 188 -5.39 -10.24 -2.33
N TYR A 189 -5.21 -10.56 -3.61
CA TYR A 189 -5.66 -9.67 -4.67
C TYR A 189 -7.19 -9.54 -4.69
N ALA A 190 -7.67 -8.32 -4.83
CA ALA A 190 -9.09 -8.00 -4.93
C ALA A 190 -9.35 -6.95 -6.00
N PHE A 191 -10.52 -7.03 -6.64
CA PHE A 191 -10.86 -6.23 -7.81
C PHE A 191 -12.06 -5.35 -7.54
N CYS A 192 -11.91 -4.05 -7.75
CA CYS A 192 -12.96 -3.05 -7.53
C CYS A 192 -13.72 -3.27 -6.22
N GLU A 193 -12.97 -3.37 -5.12
CA GLU A 193 -13.58 -3.38 -3.81
C GLU A 193 -13.98 -1.97 -3.38
N LEU A 194 -15.02 -1.92 -2.57
CA LEU A 194 -15.57 -0.68 -2.06
C LEU A 194 -14.55 -0.04 -1.11
N CYS A 195 -14.17 1.20 -1.34
CA CYS A 195 -13.13 1.85 -0.52
C CYS A 195 -13.53 1.86 0.96
N GLY A 196 -12.70 1.26 1.81
CA GLY A 196 -12.92 1.21 3.24
C GLY A 196 -12.92 2.59 3.91
N ALA A 197 -13.32 2.65 5.18
CA ALA A 197 -13.33 3.89 5.94
C ALA A 197 -11.96 4.57 5.96
N GLY A 198 -11.95 5.89 5.69
CA GLY A 198 -10.73 6.67 5.59
C GLY A 198 -9.97 6.50 4.27
N ARG A 199 -10.61 5.90 3.25
CA ARG A 199 -10.09 5.82 1.88
C ARG A 199 -11.12 6.29 0.85
N TYR A 200 -10.63 6.79 -0.28
CA TYR A 200 -11.44 7.30 -1.38
C TYR A 200 -10.84 6.99 -2.75
N SER A 201 -11.67 7.10 -3.79
CA SER A 201 -11.27 7.01 -5.21
C SER A 201 -12.13 7.95 -6.05
N GLU A 202 -11.51 8.89 -6.76
CA GLU A 202 -12.22 9.99 -7.47
C GLU A 202 -12.51 9.67 -8.94
N SER A 203 -11.70 8.82 -9.55
CA SER A 203 -11.69 8.60 -11.00
C SER A 203 -11.91 7.14 -11.38
N LEU A 204 -12.28 6.95 -12.65
CA LEU A 204 -12.31 5.63 -13.28
C LEU A 204 -10.87 5.19 -13.58
N ASP A 205 -10.24 4.48 -12.65
CA ASP A 205 -8.85 4.03 -12.78
C ASP A 205 -8.63 2.63 -12.19
N ALA A 206 -7.46 2.05 -12.47
CA ALA A 206 -7.09 0.73 -11.97
C ALA A 206 -6.30 0.78 -10.64
N ALA A 207 -6.31 1.90 -9.93
CA ALA A 207 -5.48 2.11 -8.75
C ALA A 207 -6.12 1.56 -7.45
N GLU A 208 -5.34 1.62 -6.36
CA GLU A 208 -5.86 1.41 -5.01
C GLU A 208 -6.57 2.65 -4.49
N CYS A 209 -7.46 2.47 -3.52
CA CYS A 209 -8.07 3.60 -2.83
C CYS A 209 -7.02 4.45 -2.08
N SER A 210 -7.06 5.76 -2.32
CA SER A 210 -6.20 6.76 -1.67
C SER A 210 -6.67 7.05 -0.24
N TYR A 211 -5.75 7.48 0.64
CA TYR A 211 -6.08 7.79 2.03
C TYR A 211 -6.66 9.19 2.19
N CYS A 212 -7.72 9.32 2.99
CA CYS A 212 -8.28 10.61 3.34
C CYS A 212 -7.40 11.37 4.34
N SER A 213 -7.37 12.70 4.26
CA SER A 213 -6.59 13.57 5.15
C SER A 213 -7.40 14.66 5.85
N ASN A 214 -8.72 14.65 5.72
CA ASN A 214 -9.59 15.70 6.21
C ASN A 214 -10.02 15.56 7.68
N ALA A 215 -9.80 14.41 8.32
CA ALA A 215 -10.24 14.20 9.69
C ALA A 215 -9.25 14.77 10.73
N PRO A 216 -9.74 15.47 11.77
CA PRO A 216 -8.90 16.04 12.82
C PRO A 216 -8.38 14.97 13.79
N THR A 217 -7.45 15.36 14.67
CA THR A 217 -7.01 14.49 15.78
C THR A 217 -8.19 14.08 16.67
N HIS A 218 -8.13 12.90 17.29
CA HIS A 218 -9.20 12.34 18.13
C HIS A 218 -10.53 12.07 17.40
N SER A 219 -10.43 11.79 16.10
CA SER A 219 -11.54 11.29 15.30
C SER A 219 -11.22 9.90 14.72
N SER A 220 -12.26 9.24 14.24
CA SER A 220 -12.17 8.03 13.44
C SER A 220 -12.97 8.24 12.16
N TYR A 221 -12.39 7.86 11.02
CA TYR A 221 -13.11 7.89 9.76
C TYR A 221 -14.31 6.93 9.81
N THR A 222 -15.41 7.37 9.23
CA THR A 222 -16.66 6.62 9.12
C THR A 222 -17.11 6.59 7.65
N GLY A 223 -18.02 5.68 7.33
CA GLY A 223 -18.50 5.49 5.97
C GLY A 223 -17.50 4.77 5.07
N THR A 224 -17.97 4.34 3.91
CA THR A 224 -17.22 3.62 2.89
C THR A 224 -17.57 4.18 1.52
N GLY A 225 -16.78 3.87 0.48
CA GLY A 225 -17.08 4.23 -0.90
C GLY A 225 -16.98 5.73 -1.18
N GLN A 226 -16.05 6.44 -0.54
CA GLN A 226 -15.91 7.88 -0.72
C GLN A 226 -15.30 8.20 -2.09
N VAL A 227 -15.83 9.23 -2.74
CA VAL A 227 -15.41 9.69 -4.08
C VAL A 227 -14.55 10.95 -4.05
N SER A 228 -14.14 11.38 -2.86
CA SER A 228 -13.29 12.57 -2.66
C SER A 228 -12.54 12.45 -1.34
N ASN A 229 -11.50 13.27 -1.17
CA ASN A 229 -10.75 13.38 0.09
C ASN A 229 -11.58 13.90 1.29
N ALA A 230 -12.85 14.29 1.10
CA ALA A 230 -13.74 14.78 2.16
C ALA A 230 -14.49 13.62 2.85
N CYS A 231 -13.75 12.73 3.52
CA CYS A 231 -14.31 11.52 4.09
C CYS A 231 -15.07 11.80 5.40
N PRO A 232 -16.22 11.13 5.63
CA PRO A 232 -16.95 11.29 6.88
C PRO A 232 -16.11 10.78 8.05
N TYR A 233 -16.27 11.41 9.20
CA TYR A 233 -15.59 11.01 10.44
C TYR A 233 -16.49 11.27 11.64
N SER A 234 -16.23 10.55 12.73
CA SER A 234 -16.86 10.75 14.03
C SER A 234 -15.80 11.01 15.09
N CYS A 235 -16.09 11.92 16.01
CA CYS A 235 -15.21 12.17 17.15
C CYS A 235 -15.23 10.98 18.12
N ASN A 236 -14.06 10.68 18.69
CA ASN A 236 -13.96 9.68 19.74
C ASN A 236 -14.73 10.13 20.99
N VAL A 237 -15.08 9.18 21.85
CA VAL A 237 -15.84 9.47 23.09
C VAL A 237 -15.12 10.53 23.93
N GLY A 238 -15.85 11.57 24.34
CA GLY A 238 -15.32 12.69 25.13
C GLY A 238 -14.87 13.92 24.31
N PHE A 239 -14.94 13.86 22.98
CA PHE A 239 -14.64 14.96 22.07
C PHE A 239 -15.89 15.39 21.31
N SER A 240 -15.99 16.68 20.95
CA SER A 240 -17.15 17.24 20.25
C SER A 240 -16.77 17.77 18.86
N PRO A 241 -17.62 17.57 17.83
CA PRO A 241 -17.40 18.11 16.49
C PRO A 241 -17.48 19.65 16.48
N PRO A 242 -16.91 20.33 15.46
CA PRO A 242 -16.32 19.79 14.22
C PRO A 242 -14.85 19.35 14.33
N ASP A 243 -14.07 19.94 15.23
CA ASP A 243 -12.61 19.72 15.33
C ASP A 243 -12.22 18.58 16.29
N CYS A 244 -13.19 17.87 16.85
CA CYS A 244 -13.00 16.80 17.83
C CYS A 244 -12.07 17.24 18.99
N LYS A 245 -12.40 18.40 19.56
CA LYS A 245 -11.73 18.96 20.75
C LYS A 245 -12.58 18.73 22.00
N LYS A 246 -11.94 18.84 23.17
CA LYS A 246 -12.68 18.88 24.43
C LYS A 246 -13.41 20.22 24.55
N PRO A 247 -14.48 20.30 25.35
CA PRO A 247 -15.23 21.54 25.53
C PRO A 247 -14.36 22.71 26.04
N LEU A 248 -13.43 22.44 26.96
CA LEU A 248 -12.53 23.45 27.50
C LEU A 248 -11.54 23.97 26.45
N ASP A 249 -10.98 23.09 25.63
CA ASP A 249 -10.03 23.45 24.57
C ASP A 249 -10.70 24.33 23.50
N SER A 250 -11.96 24.06 23.19
CA SER A 250 -12.75 24.89 22.24
C SER A 250 -12.98 26.30 22.77
N ILE A 251 -13.25 26.44 24.08
CA ILE A 251 -13.39 27.75 24.74
C ILE A 251 -12.04 28.49 24.72
N LEU A 252 -10.95 27.81 25.06
CA LEU A 252 -9.61 28.37 25.03
C LEU A 252 -9.24 28.88 23.63
N ASP A 253 -9.50 28.11 22.58
CA ASP A 253 -9.24 28.51 21.20
C ASP A 253 -10.08 29.72 20.78
N SER A 254 -11.35 29.79 21.20
CA SER A 254 -12.20 30.95 20.91
C SER A 254 -11.73 32.26 21.57
N ILE A 255 -10.94 32.17 22.65
CA ILE A 255 -10.37 33.34 23.37
C ILE A 255 -8.99 33.71 22.81
N GLY A 256 -8.52 33.02 21.75
CA GLY A 256 -7.21 33.23 21.12
C GLY A 256 -6.15 32.22 21.55
N GLY A 257 -6.59 31.09 22.11
CA GLY A 257 -5.75 29.96 22.49
C GLY A 257 -4.97 30.18 23.78
N TRP A 258 -4.11 29.20 24.09
CA TRP A 258 -3.29 29.22 25.30
C TRP A 258 -2.35 30.43 25.36
N TYR A 259 -1.95 30.97 24.21
CA TYR A 259 -1.10 32.16 24.12
C TYR A 259 -1.75 33.39 24.76
N VAL A 260 -3.03 33.65 24.45
CA VAL A 260 -3.74 34.80 25.05
C VAL A 260 -3.91 34.61 26.55
N LEU A 261 -4.19 33.39 27.00
CA LEU A 261 -4.27 33.10 28.43
C LEU A 261 -2.95 33.37 29.16
N VAL A 262 -1.81 32.96 28.59
CA VAL A 262 -0.47 33.24 29.15
C VAL A 262 -0.20 34.74 29.19
N ILE A 263 -0.53 35.48 28.12
CA ILE A 263 -0.36 36.94 28.07
C ILE A 263 -1.18 37.64 29.17
N LEU A 264 -2.43 37.22 29.39
CA LEU A 264 -3.29 37.77 30.44
C LEU A 264 -2.73 37.49 31.84
N ILE A 265 -2.21 36.30 32.09
CA ILE A 265 -1.56 35.94 33.37
C ILE A 265 -0.31 36.80 33.59
N VAL A 266 0.55 36.95 32.57
CA VAL A 266 1.75 37.79 32.67
C VAL A 266 1.40 39.26 32.92
N ALA A 267 0.38 39.79 32.24
CA ALA A 267 -0.09 41.16 32.43
C ALA A 267 -0.64 41.37 33.85
N PHE A 268 -1.41 40.40 34.37
CA PHE A 268 -1.94 40.45 35.74
C PHE A 268 -0.82 40.40 36.80
N LEU A 269 0.18 39.52 36.61
CA LEU A 269 1.34 39.44 37.49
C LEU A 269 2.18 40.73 37.46
N ALA A 270 2.41 41.31 36.27
CA ALA A 270 3.11 42.58 36.14
C ALA A 270 2.34 43.71 36.85
N PHE A 271 1.02 43.78 36.65
CA PHE A 271 0.16 44.74 37.36
C PHE A 271 0.24 44.56 38.88
N PHE A 272 0.16 43.32 39.37
CA PHE A 272 0.27 43.03 40.79
C PHE A 272 1.63 43.45 41.36
N LEU A 273 2.72 43.17 40.64
CA LEU A 273 4.07 43.62 41.02
C LEU A 273 4.18 45.15 41.06
N LEU A 274 3.56 45.86 40.12
CA LEU A 274 3.49 47.32 40.12
C LEU A 274 2.72 47.84 41.34
N VAL A 275 1.57 47.24 41.68
CA VAL A 275 0.80 47.60 42.88
C VAL A 275 1.62 47.37 44.15
N VAL A 276 2.32 46.25 44.26
CA VAL A 276 3.22 45.96 45.39
C VAL A 276 4.39 46.95 45.44
N ALA A 277 4.98 47.30 44.30
CA ALA A 277 6.06 48.29 44.23
C ALA A 277 5.58 49.68 44.67
N MET A 278 4.39 50.11 44.19
CA MET A 278 3.76 51.35 44.61
C MET A 278 3.41 51.34 46.10
N TRP A 279 2.89 50.22 46.63
CA TRP A 279 2.61 50.05 48.05
C TRP A 279 3.88 50.14 48.89
N ARG A 280 4.96 49.48 48.47
CA ARG A 280 6.27 49.54 49.14
C ARG A 280 6.81 50.97 49.14
N HIS A 281 6.73 51.66 48.00
CA HIS A 281 7.16 53.05 47.89
C HIS A 281 6.28 53.99 48.75
N TYR A 282 4.97 53.76 48.80
CA TYR A 282 4.06 54.48 49.68
C TYR A 282 4.40 54.27 51.16
N LEU A 283 4.67 53.03 51.58
CA LEU A 283 5.13 52.73 52.94
C LEU A 283 6.48 53.38 53.26
N GLN A 284 7.43 53.39 52.32
CA GLN A 284 8.72 54.08 52.49
C GLN A 284 8.52 55.58 52.68
N LYS A 285 7.68 56.24 51.85
CA LYS A 285 7.35 57.66 52.03
C LYS A 285 6.68 57.93 53.38
N ARG A 286 5.75 57.08 53.81
CA ARG A 286 5.14 57.19 55.14
C ARG A 286 6.20 57.10 56.25
N ARG A 287 7.13 56.13 56.19
CA ARG A 287 8.23 56.01 57.16
C ARG A 287 9.13 57.24 57.17
N GLN A 288 9.44 57.82 56.00
CA GLN A 288 10.21 59.07 55.91
C GLN A 288 9.48 60.28 56.50
N ALA A 289 8.15 60.35 56.38
CA ALA A 289 7.34 61.38 57.03
C ALA A 289 7.39 61.26 58.57
N TYR A 290 7.20 60.04 59.11
CA TYR A 290 7.33 59.79 60.56
C TYR A 290 8.75 60.08 61.08
N ALA A 291 9.80 59.82 60.30
CA ALA A 291 11.17 60.15 60.68
C ALA A 291 11.42 61.67 60.73
N LYS A 292 10.83 62.45 59.81
CA LYS A 292 10.95 63.93 59.84
C LYS A 292 10.25 64.55 61.05
N ASP A 293 9.10 64.01 61.46
CA ASP A 293 8.40 64.48 62.66
C ASP A 293 9.21 64.20 63.94
N TYR A 294 9.96 63.09 64.00
CA TYR A 294 10.83 62.75 65.13
C TYR A 294 12.04 63.71 65.27
N TYR A 295 12.64 64.15 64.17
CA TYR A 295 13.75 65.12 64.20
C TYR A 295 13.30 66.57 64.48
N LEU A 296 12.04 66.91 64.23
CA LEU A 296 11.49 68.22 64.57
C LEU A 296 11.21 68.35 66.07
N ASP A 297 10.79 67.27 66.74
CA ASP A 297 10.52 67.24 68.19
C ASP A 297 11.79 67.38 69.04
N GLU A 298 12.91 66.80 68.59
CA GLU A 298 14.20 66.90 69.29
C GLU A 298 14.85 68.31 69.20
N SER A 299 14.51 69.08 68.16
CA SER A 299 14.98 70.47 68.00
C SER A 299 14.24 71.50 68.86
N THR A 300 13.04 71.15 69.34
CA THR A 300 12.23 72.01 70.23
C THR A 300 12.54 71.84 71.71
N VAL A 301 13.26 70.79 72.12
CA VAL A 301 13.57 70.53 73.54
C VAL A 301 14.89 71.18 74.01
N PHE A 302 15.78 71.62 73.11
CA PHE A 302 17.07 72.23 73.47
C PHE A 302 17.10 73.77 73.54
N ASN A 303 15.95 74.45 73.40
CA ASN A 303 15.81 75.89 73.63
C ASN A 303 14.87 76.14 74.82
N HIS A 304 15.32 75.86 76.03
CA HIS A 304 14.89 76.55 77.25
C HIS A 304 15.88 76.36 78.40
#